data_AF-A0A8J4WM72-F1
#
_entry.id   AF-A0A8J4WM72-F1
#
_cell.length_a   1.000
_cell.length_b   1.000
_cell.length_c   1.000
_cell.angle_alpha   90.00
_cell.angle_beta   90.00
_cell.angle_gamma   90.00
#
_symmetry.space_group_name_H-M   'P 1'
#
loop_
_entity.id
_entity.type
_entity.pdbx_description
1 polymer ?
#
loop_
_entity_poly.entity_id
_entity_poly.type
_entity_poly.pdbx_seq_one_letter_code
_entity_poly.pdbx_strand_id
1 'polypeptide(L)' 'MLTVSQLSKSFAGRALFDNVSLQVNRGDLIKFQSRSIDSSRLGVYIFAIWVRQLLFVRQKS' A
#
# COMPACT_ATOMS: atom_id res chain seq x y z
N MET A 1 1.69 -1.26 -16.65
CA MET A 1 2.75 -1.40 -15.64
C MET A 1 2.65 -0.21 -14.69
N LEU A 2 2.36 -0.44 -13.41
CA LEU A 2 2.38 0.60 -12.38
C LEU A 2 3.62 0.40 -11.52
N THR A 3 4.46 1.42 -11.41
CA THR A 3 5.62 1.41 -10.53
C THR A 3 5.46 2.56 -9.55
N VAL A 4 5.52 2.25 -8.26
CA VAL A 4 5.51 3.21 -7.17
C VAL A 4 6.81 3.02 -6.42
N SER A 5 7.61 4.06 -6.33
CA SER A 5 8.94 4.01 -5.72
C SER A 5 8.99 4.92 -4.51
N GLN A 6 9.85 4.59 -3.54
CA GLN A 6 10.15 5.42 -2.37
C GLN A 6 8.92 5.79 -1.52
N LEU A 7 7.98 4.86 -1.38
CA LEU A 7 6.78 5.03 -0.59
C LEU A 7 7.15 5.05 0.91
N SER A 8 7.00 6.21 1.53
CA SER A 8 7.12 6.40 2.98
C SER A 8 5.78 6.84 3.54
N LYS A 9 5.36 6.25 4.67
CA LYS A 9 4.13 6.65 5.36
C LYS A 9 4.22 6.36 6.85
N SER A 10 3.89 7.37 7.63
CA SER A 10 3.72 7.27 9.08
C SER A 10 2.25 7.39 9.48
N PHE A 11 1.85 6.67 10.51
CA PHE A 11 0.54 6.78 11.15
C PHE A 11 0.71 6.78 12.66
N ALA A 12 0.04 7.70 13.36
CA ALA A 12 0.16 7.88 14.80
C ALA A 12 1.65 7.99 15.26
N GLY A 13 2.48 8.70 14.49
CA GLY A 13 3.91 8.87 14.77
C GLY A 13 4.78 7.63 14.52
N ARG A 14 4.21 6.50 14.08
CA ARG A 14 4.95 5.29 13.73
C ARG A 14 5.08 5.16 12.22
N ALA A 15 6.28 4.88 11.72
CA ALA A 15 6.48 4.52 10.32
C ALA A 15 5.75 3.19 10.04
N LEU A 16 4.73 3.23 9.18
CA LEU A 16 4.07 2.03 8.64
C LEU A 16 4.85 1.47 7.45
N PHE A 17 5.40 2.36 6.64
CA PHE A 17 6.24 2.05 5.49
C PHE A 17 7.39 3.04 5.46
N ASP A 18 8.60 2.54 5.24
CA ASP A 18 9.78 3.36 5.04
C ASP A 18 10.47 2.92 3.75
N ASN A 19 10.59 3.86 2.81
CA ASN A 19 11.26 3.71 1.52
C ASN A 19 10.89 2.43 0.72
N VAL A 20 9.60 2.12 0.61
CA VAL A 20 9.12 0.90 -0.06
C VAL A 20 8.92 1.13 -1.56
N SER A 21 9.38 0.20 -2.39
CA SER A 21 9.09 0.18 -3.84
C SER A 21 8.14 -0.96 -4.19
N LEU A 22 7.06 -0.65 -4.91
CA LEU A 22 6.06 -1.60 -5.39
C LEU A 22 5.95 -1.48 -6.91
N GLN A 23 6.18 -2.60 -7.60
CA GLN A 23 5.92 -2.72 -9.03
C GLN A 23 4.76 -3.71 -9.21
N VAL A 24 3.75 -3.30 -9.98
CA VAL A 24 2.53 -4.07 -10.22
C VAL A 24 2.29 -4.11 -11.72
N ASN A 25 2.21 -5.32 -12.26
CA ASN A 25 1.82 -5.54 -13.64
C ASN A 25 0.34 -5.89 -13.77
N ARG A 26 -0.18 -5.78 -15.00
CA ARG A 26 -1.57 -6.15 -15.29
C ARG A 26 -1.68 -7.67 -15.13
N GLY A 27 -2.56 -8.12 -14.23
CA GLY A 27 -2.71 -9.54 -13.88
C GLY A 27 -2.08 -9.94 -12.54
N ASP A 28 -1.28 -9.08 -11.92
CA ASP A 28 -0.68 -9.37 -10.60
C ASP A 28 -1.72 -9.31 -9.47
N LEU A 29 -1.67 -10.32 -8.60
CA LEU A 29 -2.45 -10.38 -7.36
C LEU A 29 -1.64 -9.84 -6.19
N ILE A 30 -2.00 -8.64 -5.71
CA ILE A 30 -1.40 -8.03 -4.52
C ILE A 30 -2.15 -8.53 -3.27
N LYS A 31 -1.44 -9.17 -2.34
CA LYS A 31 -1.96 -9.53 -1.01
C LYS A 31 -1.17 -8.81 0.08
N PHE A 32 -1.88 -8.09 0.95
CA PHE A 32 -1.32 -7.52 2.16
C PHE A 32 -1.46 -8.53 3.30
N GLN A 33 -0.34 -8.92 3.91
CA GLN A 33 -0.32 -9.80 5.09
C GLN A 33 0.37 -9.08 6.23
N SER A 34 -0.25 -9.03 7.40
CA SER A 34 0.34 -8.49 8.64
C SER A 34 0.48 -9.63 9.65
N ARG A 35 1.68 -9.77 10.22
CA ARG A 35 1.98 -10.82 11.22
C ARG A 35 1.66 -10.39 12.66
N SER A 36 1.48 -9.09 12.93
CA SER A 36 1.17 -8.60 14.28
C SER A 36 -0.19 -7.88 14.37
N ILE A 37 -0.89 -8.13 15.48
CA ILE A 37 -2.16 -7.51 15.88
C ILE A 37 -1.81 -6.33 16.80
N ASP A 38 -1.35 -5.24 16.20
CA ASP A 38 -1.15 -3.96 16.89
C ASP A 38 -2.00 -2.87 16.23
N SER A 39 -2.12 -1.69 16.85
CA SER A 39 -2.82 -0.49 16.33
C SER A 39 -2.42 -0.08 14.90
N SER A 40 -1.35 -0.68 14.35
CA SER A 40 -0.92 -0.59 12.96
C SER A 40 -1.90 -1.22 11.95
N ARG A 41 -2.83 -2.12 12.35
CA ARG A 41 -3.81 -2.72 11.41
C ARG A 41 -4.71 -1.69 10.73
N LEU A 42 -5.16 -0.66 11.46
CA LEU A 42 -5.97 0.41 10.88
C LEU A 42 -5.16 1.17 9.82
N GLY A 43 -3.89 1.43 10.10
CA GLY A 43 -2.95 2.04 9.15
C GLY A 43 -2.76 1.22 7.88
N VAL A 44 -2.57 -0.10 8.03
CA VAL A 44 -2.42 -1.02 6.88
C VAL A 44 -3.73 -1.15 6.10
N TYR A 45 -4.89 -1.21 6.76
CA TYR A 45 -6.19 -1.27 6.09
C TYR A 45 -6.51 0.01 5.31
N ILE A 46 -6.33 1.17 5.93
CA ILE A 46 -6.51 2.49 5.28
C ILE A 46 -5.56 2.60 4.08
N PHE A 47 -4.33 2.13 4.21
CA PHE A 47 -3.38 2.09 3.10
C PHE A 47 -3.80 1.12 1.99
N ALA A 48 -4.26 -0.09 2.31
CA ALA A 48 -4.72 -1.07 1.32
C ALA A 48 -5.92 -0.54 0.52
N ILE A 49 -6.85 0.17 1.17
CA ILE A 49 -7.97 0.85 0.52
C ILE A 49 -7.45 1.96 -0.39
N TRP A 50 -6.55 2.81 0.09
CA TRP A 50 -5.97 3.90 -0.69
C TRP A 50 -5.20 3.40 -1.92
N VAL A 51 -4.37 2.36 -1.77
CA VAL A 51 -3.63 1.73 -2.89
C VAL A 51 -4.60 1.12 -3.90
N ARG A 52 -5.66 0.44 -3.43
CA ARG A 52 -6.71 -0.06 -4.33
C ARG A 52 -7.39 1.06 -5.11
N GLN A 53 -7.74 2.16 -4.45
CA GLN A 53 -8.37 3.30 -5.10
C GLN A 53 -7.44 3.96 -6.12
N LEU A 54 -6.16 4.15 -5.77
CA LEU A 54 -5.14 4.71 -6.66
C LEU A 54 -4.92 3.82 -7.90
N LEU A 55 -4.82 2.50 -7.70
CA LEU A 55 -4.74 1.52 -8.79
C LEU A 55 -5.97 1.58 -9.69
N PHE A 56 -7.17 1.70 -9.13
CA PHE A 56 -8.42 1.78 -9.90
C PHE A 56 -8.51 3.06 -10.73
N VAL A 57 -8.14 4.21 -10.14
CA VAL A 57 -8.10 5.51 -10.85
C VAL A 57 -7.08 5.48 -12.01
N ARG A 58 -5.92 4.84 -11.81
CA ARG A 58 -4.86 4.75 -12.83
C ARG A 58 -5.16 3.73 -13.94
N GLN A 59 -6.10 2.81 -13.77
CA GLN A 59 -6.49 1.80 -14.78
C GLN A 59 -7.65 2.25 -15.68
N LYS A 60 -8.25 3.41 -15.42
CA LYS A 60 -9.42 3.94 -16.16
C LYS A 60 -9.06 4.94 -17.28
N SER A 61 -7.78 5.06 -17.62
CA SER A 61 -7.28 5.90 -18.73
C SER A 61 -6.77 5.05 -19.88
#